data_AF-A0A9R1NEG6-F1
#
_entry.id   AF-A0A9R1NEG6-F1
#
_cell.length_a   1.000
_cell.length_b   1.000
_cell.length_c   1.000
_cell.angle_alpha   90.00
_cell.angle_beta   90.00
_cell.angle_gamma   90.00
#
_symmetry.space_group_name_H-M   'P 1'
#
loop_
_entity.id
_entity.type
_entity.pdbx_description
1 polymer ?
#
loop_
_entity_poly.entity_id
_entity_poly.type
_entity_poly.pdbx_seq_one_letter_code
_entity_poly.pdbx_strand_id
1 'polypeptide(L)'
;MRRRQVYVVGNSEPRENIGVLDELIDARDEFAKTMGCRSYAEFAIRPNMAASADVVMSFLNDLSDTVRHKADEEFNTIKDFKRRVCNDKSADLEPWDEDYFIGMMKSSAHTVDPSVVASYFPLSQCIKGLNVLVESLFGATFHQVPMGDGESWHPNVIKLSLHHPDEGDLGFMYLDLYSRKGKYPGCAHFAIRGGRRLSGTNYQLPIIALVCNFSSSRGLTARLNHCDVETLFHEFGHALHSLLSRTEYQHFSGTRVALDVAETPSNLFEFYAWDYRVLRTFALDETTGDPIPEKLVKALNASRNMFPATDLQRQVFYSIMDLTLFGEHTSKPVDTISAVADLKRKHTSWNYVEGTHWHTRFSHLINYGAGYYSYLYARCFATTIWQEVCQGDPLSRSTGSAIRDKFLRHGGAKDPSVLLKDFAGDSVIKNSGGGIIPDISSLCKEVGL
;
A
#
# COMPACT_ATOMS: atom_id res chain seq x y z
N MET A 1 -3.44 31.61 -9.45
CA MET A 1 -3.67 32.17 -8.10
C MET A 1 -4.41 31.19 -7.17
N ARG A 2 -5.56 30.61 -7.57
CA ARG A 2 -6.33 29.67 -6.71
C ARG A 2 -5.59 28.39 -6.30
N ARG A 3 -4.90 27.70 -7.23
CA ARG A 3 -4.14 26.46 -6.91
C ARG A 3 -3.05 26.68 -5.85
N ARG A 4 -2.23 27.72 -6.03
CA ARG A 4 -1.19 28.12 -5.06
C ARG A 4 -1.76 28.36 -3.67
N GLN A 5 -2.87 29.11 -3.55
CA GLN A 5 -3.48 29.39 -2.25
C GLN A 5 -3.97 28.11 -1.55
N VAL A 6 -4.65 27.22 -2.29
CA VAL A 6 -5.10 25.92 -1.75
C VAL A 6 -3.92 25.06 -1.32
N TYR A 7 -2.86 25.01 -2.14
CA TYR A 7 -1.65 24.26 -1.81
C TYR A 7 -0.96 24.78 -0.56
N VAL A 8 -0.76 26.10 -0.45
CA VAL A 8 -0.08 26.69 0.72
C VAL A 8 -0.88 26.43 1.98
N VAL A 9 -2.18 26.77 2.00
CA VAL A 9 -3.05 26.53 3.16
C VAL A 9 -3.13 25.04 3.51
N GLY A 10 -3.25 24.18 2.50
CA GLY A 10 -3.28 22.73 2.69
C GLY A 10 -1.96 22.16 3.25
N ASN A 11 -0.83 22.83 3.05
CA ASN A 11 0.46 22.34 3.52
C ASN A 11 1.06 23.18 4.66
N SER A 12 0.33 24.15 5.21
CA SER A 12 0.80 25.03 6.28
C SER A 12 -0.01 24.94 7.58
N GLU A 13 -0.97 24.02 7.67
CA GLU A 13 -1.84 23.87 8.85
C GLU A 13 -2.12 22.37 9.13
N PRO A 14 -2.35 21.97 10.40
CA PRO A 14 -2.26 22.80 11.61
C PRO A 14 -0.80 22.98 12.07
N ARG A 15 -0.39 24.21 12.37
CA ARG A 15 0.96 24.54 12.85
C ARG A 15 1.31 23.88 14.19
N GLU A 16 0.30 23.59 15.00
CA GLU A 16 0.43 22.94 16.29
C GLU A 16 1.11 21.57 16.18
N ASN A 17 0.99 20.89 15.03
CA ASN A 17 1.64 19.61 14.81
C ASN A 17 3.17 19.70 14.73
N ILE A 18 3.76 20.89 14.51
CA ILE A 18 5.22 21.06 14.49
C ILE A 18 5.80 20.71 15.87
N GLY A 19 5.29 21.35 16.94
CA GLY A 19 5.76 21.09 18.31
C GLY A 19 5.49 19.66 18.76
N VAL A 20 4.35 19.08 18.37
CA VAL A 20 4.03 17.67 18.66
C VAL A 20 5.02 16.73 17.98
N LEU A 21 5.43 17.02 16.74
CA LEU A 21 6.42 16.20 16.04
C LEU A 21 7.80 16.31 16.69
N ASP A 22 8.21 17.52 17.12
CA ASP A 22 9.48 17.73 17.82
C ASP A 22 9.52 16.93 19.13
N GLU A 23 8.46 17.01 19.95
CA GLU A 23 8.32 16.22 21.18
C GLU A 23 8.33 14.70 20.89
N LEU A 24 7.69 14.26 19.81
CA LEU A 24 7.67 12.85 19.41
C LEU A 24 9.07 12.34 19.01
N ILE A 25 9.82 13.13 18.23
CA ILE A 25 11.19 12.79 17.84
C ILE A 25 12.07 12.70 19.09
N ASP A 26 11.95 13.66 20.00
CA ASP A 26 12.75 13.69 21.23
C ASP A 26 12.45 12.52 22.16
N ALA A 27 11.17 12.22 22.39
CA ALA A 27 10.75 11.10 23.22
C ALA A 27 11.21 9.76 22.65
N ARG A 28 11.18 9.60 21.32
CA ARG A 28 11.65 8.39 20.65
C ARG A 28 13.16 8.20 20.70
N ASP A 29 13.91 9.29 20.54
CA ASP A 29 15.36 9.27 20.70
C ASP A 29 15.76 8.91 22.14
N GLU A 30 15.11 9.50 23.16
CA GLU A 30 15.33 9.14 24.57
C GLU A 30 14.99 7.67 24.84
N PHE A 31 13.85 7.21 24.33
CA PHE A 31 13.44 5.80 24.44
C PHE A 31 14.48 4.86 23.82
N ALA A 32 14.95 5.16 22.61
CA ALA A 32 15.93 4.34 21.91
C ALA A 32 17.28 4.27 22.64
N LYS A 33 17.76 5.42 23.15
CA LYS A 33 18.98 5.51 23.97
C LYS A 33 18.87 4.71 25.26
N THR A 34 17.71 4.77 25.91
CA THR A 34 17.41 3.95 27.10
C THR A 34 17.47 2.44 26.78
N MET A 35 17.04 2.06 25.58
CA MET A 35 17.11 0.69 25.06
C MET A 35 18.50 0.31 24.51
N GLY A 36 19.52 1.18 24.68
CA GLY A 36 20.90 0.93 24.24
C GLY A 36 21.15 1.11 22.74
N CYS A 37 20.32 1.90 22.05
CA CYS A 37 20.45 2.20 20.63
C CYS A 37 20.97 3.63 20.44
N ARG A 38 21.62 3.90 19.30
CA ARG A 38 22.10 5.23 18.90
C ARG A 38 20.96 6.17 18.49
N SER A 39 19.89 5.61 17.91
CA SER A 39 18.73 6.36 17.41
C SER A 39 17.46 5.51 17.40
N TYR A 40 16.31 6.15 17.23
CA TYR A 40 15.04 5.44 17.08
C TYR A 40 15.00 4.61 15.81
N ALA A 41 15.62 5.06 14.72
CA ALA A 41 15.73 4.27 13.49
C ALA A 41 16.50 2.95 13.71
N GLU A 42 17.61 2.97 14.47
CA GLU A 42 18.31 1.74 14.82
C GLU A 42 17.46 0.81 15.70
N PHE A 43 16.70 1.37 16.65
CA PHE A 43 15.75 0.59 17.45
C PHE A 43 14.68 -0.08 16.58
N ALA A 44 14.04 0.68 15.71
CA ALA A 44 12.89 0.24 14.92
C ALA A 44 13.27 -0.76 13.82
N ILE A 45 14.46 -0.64 13.21
CA ILE A 45 14.86 -1.42 12.04
C ILE A 45 15.50 -2.76 12.41
N ARG A 46 16.18 -2.85 13.55
CA ARG A 46 16.90 -4.05 13.99
C ARG A 46 16.13 -5.38 13.90
N PRO A 47 14.82 -5.49 14.21
CA PRO A 47 14.10 -6.76 14.10
C PRO A 47 13.64 -7.12 12.68
N ASN A 48 13.90 -6.27 11.69
CA ASN A 48 13.45 -6.44 10.30
C ASN A 48 14.55 -7.01 9.40
N MET A 49 14.20 -7.39 8.16
CA MET A 49 15.15 -7.98 7.22
C MET A 49 16.32 -7.04 6.89
N ALA A 50 16.07 -5.74 6.81
CA ALA A 50 17.11 -4.75 6.55
C ALA A 50 18.18 -4.68 7.65
N ALA A 51 17.88 -5.12 8.87
CA ALA A 51 18.75 -5.21 10.06
C ALA A 51 19.40 -3.91 10.58
N SER A 52 19.58 -2.87 9.76
CA SER A 52 20.14 -1.58 10.17
C SER A 52 19.65 -0.41 9.32
N ALA A 53 19.67 0.80 9.90
CA ALA A 53 19.32 2.03 9.19
C ALA A 53 20.26 2.33 8.01
N ASP A 54 21.54 1.97 8.12
CA ASP A 54 22.54 2.18 7.07
C ASP A 54 22.23 1.36 5.81
N VAL A 55 21.79 0.10 5.99
CA VAL A 55 21.35 -0.76 4.88
C VAL A 55 20.14 -0.17 4.17
N VAL A 56 19.14 0.31 4.93
CA VAL A 56 17.96 0.95 4.35
C VAL A 56 18.34 2.24 3.62
N MET A 57 19.18 3.10 4.23
CA MET A 57 19.60 4.36 3.63
C MET A 57 20.42 4.12 2.35
N SER A 58 21.29 3.11 2.30
CA SER A 58 21.99 2.71 1.09
C SER A 58 21.01 2.30 -0.01
N PHE A 59 20.07 1.40 0.31
CA PHE A 59 19.03 0.97 -0.64
C PHE A 59 18.22 2.15 -1.20
N LEU A 60 17.80 3.08 -0.34
CA LEU A 60 17.01 4.24 -0.76
C LEU A 60 17.82 5.22 -1.64
N ASN A 61 19.10 5.43 -1.35
CA ASN A 61 19.96 6.25 -2.20
C ASN A 61 20.20 5.59 -3.56
N ASP A 62 20.50 4.28 -3.59
CA ASP A 62 20.70 3.54 -4.83
C ASP A 62 19.43 3.55 -5.70
N LEU A 63 18.26 3.37 -5.08
CA LEU A 63 16.97 3.45 -5.78
C LEU A 63 16.68 4.88 -6.27
N SER A 64 16.94 5.89 -5.43
CA SER A 64 16.82 7.31 -5.82
C SER A 64 17.68 7.61 -7.05
N ASP A 65 18.95 7.21 -7.03
CA ASP A 65 19.89 7.51 -8.12
C ASP A 65 19.52 6.76 -9.40
N THR A 66 19.03 5.53 -9.28
CA THR A 66 18.55 4.71 -10.41
C THR A 66 17.33 5.34 -11.09
N VAL A 67 16.38 5.87 -10.30
CA VAL A 67 15.10 6.39 -10.80
C VAL A 67 15.18 7.86 -11.23
N ARG A 68 16.17 8.61 -10.70
CA ARG A 68 16.25 10.07 -10.85
C ARG A 68 16.16 10.56 -12.29
N HIS A 69 16.94 9.96 -13.20
CA HIS A 69 16.95 10.36 -14.59
C HIS A 69 15.54 10.29 -15.22
N LYS A 70 14.81 9.20 -14.94
CA LYS A 70 13.46 9.01 -15.49
C LYS A 70 12.45 9.97 -14.87
N ALA A 71 12.55 10.22 -13.56
CA ALA A 71 11.71 11.23 -12.89
C ALA A 71 11.96 12.64 -13.45
N ASP A 72 13.21 12.97 -13.81
CA ASP A 72 13.55 14.27 -14.41
C ASP A 72 13.02 14.41 -15.84
N GLU A 73 13.05 13.33 -16.65
CA GLU A 73 12.37 13.29 -17.96
C GLU A 73 10.86 13.55 -17.83
N GLU A 74 10.22 12.90 -16.87
CA GLU A 74 8.80 13.04 -16.59
C GLU A 74 8.43 14.46 -16.12
N PHE A 75 9.21 15.02 -15.20
CA PHE A 75 9.09 16.41 -14.76
C PHE A 75 9.17 17.38 -15.95
N ASN A 76 10.16 17.21 -16.82
CA ASN A 76 10.31 18.04 -18.02
C ASN A 76 9.14 17.85 -19.00
N THR A 77 8.60 16.65 -19.11
CA THR A 77 7.41 16.36 -19.93
C THR A 77 6.18 17.14 -19.43
N ILE A 78 5.96 17.17 -18.11
CA ILE A 78 4.88 17.96 -17.49
C ILE A 78 5.12 19.46 -17.69
N LYS A 79 6.37 19.91 -17.57
CA LYS A 79 6.78 21.31 -17.76
C LYS A 79 6.52 21.79 -19.17
N ASP A 80 6.89 21.00 -20.16
CA ASP A 80 6.63 21.31 -21.56
C ASP A 80 5.13 21.28 -21.90
N PHE A 81 4.36 20.39 -21.27
CA PHE A 81 2.91 20.42 -21.38
C PHE A 81 2.32 21.72 -20.83
N LYS A 82 2.74 22.16 -19.63
CA LYS A 82 2.34 23.47 -19.07
C LYS A 82 2.67 24.61 -20.03
N ARG A 83 3.90 24.67 -20.55
CA ARG A 83 4.34 25.72 -21.47
C ARG A 83 3.48 25.80 -22.73
N ARG A 84 3.11 24.63 -23.30
CA ARG A 84 2.21 24.55 -24.45
C ARG A 84 0.80 25.04 -24.13
N VAL A 85 0.20 24.54 -23.04
CA VAL A 85 -1.18 24.88 -22.66
C VAL A 85 -1.32 26.35 -22.25
N CYS A 86 -0.34 26.90 -21.55
CA CYS A 86 -0.33 28.29 -21.13
C CYS A 86 0.18 29.27 -22.20
N ASN A 87 0.67 28.76 -23.34
CA ASN A 87 1.34 29.54 -24.38
C ASN A 87 2.47 30.45 -23.82
N ASP A 88 3.25 29.91 -22.89
CA ASP A 88 4.35 30.61 -22.22
C ASP A 88 5.57 29.69 -22.16
N LYS A 89 6.57 29.97 -22.99
CA LYS A 89 7.82 29.19 -23.05
C LYS A 89 8.71 29.37 -21.82
N SER A 90 8.52 30.46 -21.06
CA SER A 90 9.30 30.76 -19.86
C SER A 90 8.72 30.13 -18.60
N ALA A 91 7.49 29.62 -18.66
CA ALA A 91 6.83 28.97 -17.54
C ALA A 91 7.66 27.79 -16.98
N ASP A 92 7.77 27.74 -15.66
CA ASP A 92 8.32 26.60 -14.91
C ASP A 92 7.22 25.85 -14.14
N LEU A 93 7.52 24.67 -13.60
CA LEU A 93 6.61 23.94 -12.73
C LEU A 93 6.80 24.34 -11.28
N GLU A 94 5.66 24.46 -10.61
CA GLU A 94 5.58 24.68 -9.17
C GLU A 94 4.82 23.53 -8.52
N PRO A 95 5.03 23.22 -7.23
CA PRO A 95 4.39 22.07 -6.60
C PRO A 95 2.85 22.04 -6.66
N TRP A 96 2.19 23.21 -6.76
CA TRP A 96 0.73 23.30 -6.92
C TRP A 96 0.24 23.07 -8.36
N ASP A 97 1.14 22.80 -9.30
CA ASP A 97 0.84 22.55 -10.71
C ASP A 97 0.83 21.06 -11.06
N GLU A 98 1.50 20.21 -10.27
CA GLU A 98 1.69 18.77 -10.52
C GLU A 98 0.38 18.05 -10.84
N ASP A 99 -0.51 17.92 -9.84
CA ASP A 99 -1.79 17.19 -9.99
C ASP A 99 -2.67 17.76 -11.11
N TYR A 100 -2.62 19.08 -11.30
CA TYR A 100 -3.43 19.76 -12.30
C TYR A 100 -3.00 19.39 -13.73
N PHE A 101 -1.71 19.52 -14.04
CA PHE A 101 -1.23 19.22 -15.38
C PHE A 101 -1.17 17.70 -15.63
N ILE A 102 -0.82 16.89 -14.64
CA ILE A 102 -0.94 15.43 -14.76
C ILE A 102 -2.38 15.03 -15.04
N GLY A 103 -3.37 15.57 -14.32
CA GLY A 103 -4.79 15.30 -14.54
C GLY A 103 -5.28 15.74 -15.93
N MET A 104 -4.81 16.88 -16.43
CA MET A 104 -5.10 17.31 -17.81
C MET A 104 -4.47 16.37 -18.85
N MET A 105 -3.23 15.93 -18.63
CA MET A 105 -2.56 15.02 -19.54
C MET A 105 -3.24 13.65 -19.57
N LYS A 106 -3.60 13.10 -18.41
CA LYS A 106 -4.38 11.85 -18.30
C LYS A 106 -5.70 11.94 -19.06
N SER A 107 -6.44 13.03 -18.84
CA SER A 107 -7.71 13.30 -19.55
C SER A 107 -7.54 13.46 -21.07
N SER A 108 -6.40 13.98 -21.52
CA SER A 108 -6.12 14.21 -22.95
C SER A 108 -5.63 12.95 -23.66
N ALA A 109 -4.85 12.10 -22.97
CA ALA A 109 -4.29 10.86 -23.52
C ALA A 109 -5.31 9.72 -23.53
N HIS A 110 -6.21 9.68 -22.53
CA HIS A 110 -7.15 8.60 -22.34
C HIS A 110 -8.54 9.14 -22.02
N THR A 111 -9.53 8.83 -22.88
CA THR A 111 -10.94 9.10 -22.60
C THR A 111 -11.48 8.06 -21.62
N VAL A 112 -11.09 8.18 -20.36
CA VAL A 112 -11.60 7.35 -19.26
C VAL A 112 -12.56 8.21 -18.45
N ASP A 113 -13.86 8.04 -18.69
CA ASP A 113 -14.88 8.69 -17.87
C ASP A 113 -14.99 7.94 -16.53
N PRO A 114 -14.68 8.58 -15.38
CA PRO A 114 -14.74 7.93 -14.08
C PRO A 114 -16.14 7.38 -13.74
N SER A 115 -17.20 7.99 -14.26
CA SER A 115 -18.58 7.54 -14.04
C SER A 115 -18.89 6.25 -14.80
N VAL A 116 -18.36 6.11 -16.02
CA VAL A 116 -18.45 4.88 -16.82
C VAL A 116 -17.62 3.78 -16.18
N VAL A 117 -16.43 4.09 -15.67
CA VAL A 117 -15.63 3.08 -14.95
C VAL A 117 -16.38 2.60 -13.71
N ALA A 118 -16.87 3.52 -12.89
CA ALA A 118 -17.57 3.19 -11.65
C ALA A 118 -18.88 2.41 -11.86
N SER A 119 -19.48 2.43 -13.07
CA SER A 119 -20.67 1.63 -13.36
C SER A 119 -20.41 0.12 -13.45
N TYR A 120 -19.15 -0.29 -13.67
CA TYR A 120 -18.73 -1.70 -13.63
C TYR A 120 -18.37 -2.18 -12.22
N PHE A 121 -18.27 -1.28 -11.24
CA PHE A 121 -17.83 -1.61 -9.87
C PHE A 121 -18.86 -1.28 -8.78
N PRO A 122 -20.10 -1.81 -8.84
CA PRO A 122 -20.95 -1.84 -7.66
C PRO A 122 -20.27 -2.62 -6.53
N LEU A 123 -20.40 -2.15 -5.30
CA LEU A 123 -19.77 -2.78 -4.13
C LEU A 123 -20.14 -4.26 -3.99
N SER A 124 -21.38 -4.63 -4.29
CA SER A 124 -21.82 -6.04 -4.27
C SER A 124 -21.08 -6.91 -5.28
N GLN A 125 -20.74 -6.36 -6.45
CA GLN A 125 -19.94 -7.04 -7.45
C GLN A 125 -18.47 -7.14 -7.03
N CYS A 126 -17.93 -6.08 -6.43
CA CYS A 126 -16.56 -6.09 -5.90
C CYS A 126 -16.38 -7.16 -4.80
N ILE A 127 -17.37 -7.32 -3.91
CA ILE A 127 -17.39 -8.40 -2.91
C ILE A 127 -17.44 -9.79 -3.57
N LYS A 128 -18.20 -9.97 -4.67
CA LYS A 128 -18.17 -11.20 -5.46
C LYS A 128 -16.79 -11.44 -6.07
N GLY A 129 -16.10 -10.39 -6.50
CA GLY A 129 -14.71 -10.46 -6.96
C GLY A 129 -13.76 -11.07 -5.92
N LEU A 130 -13.90 -10.67 -4.65
CA LEU A 130 -13.15 -11.29 -3.55
C LEU A 130 -13.43 -12.80 -3.43
N ASN A 131 -14.68 -13.21 -3.62
CA ASN A 131 -15.05 -14.64 -3.64
C ASN A 131 -14.45 -15.39 -4.83
N VAL A 132 -14.48 -14.80 -6.04
CA VAL A 132 -13.86 -15.40 -7.23
C VAL A 132 -12.37 -15.63 -7.01
N LEU A 133 -11.66 -14.69 -6.37
CA LEU A 133 -10.25 -14.86 -6.06
C LEU A 133 -10.00 -16.03 -5.11
N VAL A 134 -10.72 -16.14 -3.98
CA VAL A 134 -10.48 -17.25 -3.05
C VAL A 134 -10.89 -18.59 -3.63
N GLU A 135 -11.95 -18.60 -4.44
CA GLU A 135 -12.40 -19.79 -5.13
C GLU A 135 -11.36 -20.22 -6.15
N SER A 136 -10.80 -19.31 -6.96
CA SER A 136 -9.84 -19.64 -8.01
C SER A 136 -8.42 -19.89 -7.52
N LEU A 137 -7.99 -19.23 -6.44
CA LEU A 137 -6.64 -19.38 -5.89
C LEU A 137 -6.55 -20.49 -4.83
N PHE A 138 -7.50 -20.56 -3.90
CA PHE A 138 -7.36 -21.39 -2.69
C PHE A 138 -8.36 -22.54 -2.54
N GLY A 139 -9.33 -22.65 -3.45
CA GLY A 139 -10.35 -23.72 -3.43
C GLY A 139 -11.36 -23.51 -2.32
N ALA A 140 -11.42 -22.28 -1.79
CA ALA A 140 -12.27 -21.90 -0.68
C ALA A 140 -13.34 -20.91 -1.15
N THR A 141 -14.41 -20.77 -0.38
CA THR A 141 -15.54 -19.90 -0.70
C THR A 141 -15.93 -19.08 0.52
N PHE A 142 -16.31 -17.83 0.32
CA PHE A 142 -16.94 -17.04 1.36
C PHE A 142 -18.44 -17.33 1.44
N HIS A 143 -18.90 -17.69 2.63
CA HIS A 143 -20.33 -17.80 2.93
C HIS A 143 -20.73 -16.71 3.91
N GLN A 144 -21.79 -15.97 3.60
CA GLN A 144 -22.39 -15.08 4.59
C GLN A 144 -23.02 -15.93 5.70
N VAL A 145 -22.63 -15.66 6.94
CA VAL A 145 -23.12 -16.36 8.13
C VAL A 145 -23.84 -15.37 9.04
N PRO A 146 -24.89 -15.82 9.76
CA PRO A 146 -25.61 -14.95 10.69
C PRO A 146 -24.69 -14.49 11.83
N MET A 147 -24.95 -13.27 12.30
CA MET A 147 -24.35 -12.75 13.53
C MET A 147 -25.18 -13.22 14.72
N GLY A 148 -24.52 -13.53 15.84
CA GLY A 148 -25.18 -13.78 17.11
C GLY A 148 -25.75 -12.50 17.72
N ASP A 149 -26.57 -12.66 18.77
CA ASP A 149 -27.16 -11.55 19.49
C ASP A 149 -26.08 -10.63 20.08
N GLY A 150 -26.13 -9.33 19.73
CA GLY A 150 -25.17 -8.33 20.19
C GLY A 150 -23.77 -8.39 19.55
N GLU A 151 -23.54 -9.28 18.58
CA GLU A 151 -22.24 -9.43 17.92
C GLU A 151 -21.92 -8.24 16.99
N SER A 152 -22.94 -7.64 16.38
CA SER A 152 -22.76 -6.51 15.45
C SER A 152 -22.61 -5.16 16.16
N TRP A 153 -21.63 -4.36 15.74
CA TRP A 153 -21.53 -2.95 16.15
C TRP A 153 -22.29 -1.98 15.23
N HIS A 154 -22.79 -2.43 14.07
CA HIS A 154 -23.56 -1.58 13.16
C HIS A 154 -24.40 -2.41 12.16
N PRO A 155 -25.64 -2.01 11.81
CA PRO A 155 -26.54 -2.82 10.95
C PRO A 155 -26.00 -3.15 9.55
N ASN A 156 -25.13 -2.31 9.00
CA ASN A 156 -24.53 -2.51 7.67
C ASN A 156 -23.29 -3.43 7.68
N VAL A 157 -22.88 -3.96 8.84
CA VAL A 157 -21.77 -4.91 8.92
C VAL A 157 -22.29 -6.29 8.54
N ILE A 158 -21.57 -6.99 7.67
CA ILE A 158 -21.86 -8.39 7.34
C ILE A 158 -20.71 -9.29 7.78
N LYS A 159 -21.03 -10.53 8.12
CA LYS A 159 -20.07 -11.54 8.55
C LYS A 159 -19.95 -12.63 7.50
N LEU A 160 -18.73 -12.95 7.12
CA LEU A 160 -18.40 -14.02 6.19
C LEU A 160 -17.55 -15.09 6.91
N SER A 161 -17.81 -16.37 6.61
CA SER A 161 -16.90 -17.49 6.87
C SER A 161 -16.14 -17.80 5.59
N LEU A 162 -14.82 -17.92 5.66
CA LEU A 162 -14.02 -18.51 4.58
C LEU A 162 -14.02 -20.03 4.77
N HIS A 163 -14.61 -20.79 3.87
CA HIS A 163 -14.77 -22.23 3.99
C HIS A 163 -14.01 -22.98 2.90
N HIS A 164 -13.26 -24.01 3.26
CA HIS A 164 -12.62 -24.94 2.33
C HIS A 164 -13.28 -26.31 2.45
N PRO A 165 -13.65 -26.97 1.33
CA PRO A 165 -14.44 -28.21 1.36
C PRO A 165 -13.77 -29.34 2.17
N ASP A 166 -12.43 -29.43 2.13
CA ASP A 166 -11.70 -30.49 2.82
C ASP A 166 -11.21 -30.12 4.24
N GLU A 167 -11.16 -28.82 4.58
CA GLU A 167 -10.58 -28.34 5.84
C GLU A 167 -11.62 -27.70 6.77
N GLY A 168 -12.83 -27.44 6.27
CA GLY A 168 -13.86 -26.70 6.98
C GLY A 168 -13.60 -25.19 6.97
N ASP A 169 -14.09 -24.51 8.00
CA ASP A 169 -13.91 -23.07 8.13
C ASP A 169 -12.44 -22.71 8.39
N LEU A 170 -11.93 -21.77 7.61
CA LEU A 170 -10.58 -21.25 7.67
C LEU A 170 -10.46 -19.98 8.52
N GLY A 171 -11.56 -19.28 8.77
CA GLY A 171 -11.61 -18.03 9.52
C GLY A 171 -12.86 -17.21 9.23
N PHE A 172 -13.08 -16.15 10.02
CA PHE A 172 -14.23 -15.26 9.89
C PHE A 172 -13.80 -13.82 9.60
N MET A 173 -14.53 -13.15 8.73
CA MET A 173 -14.30 -11.76 8.33
C MET A 173 -15.57 -10.94 8.48
N TYR A 174 -15.49 -9.84 9.21
CA TYR A 174 -16.51 -8.79 9.18
C TYR A 174 -16.18 -7.78 8.09
N LEU A 175 -17.17 -7.41 7.29
CA LEU A 175 -17.06 -6.35 6.30
C LEU A 175 -17.82 -5.12 6.79
N ASP A 176 -17.08 -4.05 7.08
CA ASP A 176 -17.63 -2.74 7.45
C ASP A 176 -17.20 -1.69 6.41
N LEU A 177 -17.95 -1.59 5.31
CA LEU A 177 -17.47 -0.95 4.08
C LEU A 177 -18.02 0.44 3.82
N TYR A 178 -19.10 0.85 4.50
CA TYR A 178 -19.76 2.14 4.28
C TYR A 178 -19.22 3.24 5.19
N SER A 179 -19.09 4.46 4.65
CA SER A 179 -18.72 5.64 5.45
C SER A 179 -19.85 6.05 6.40
N ARG A 180 -19.48 6.48 7.62
CA ARG A 180 -20.40 7.08 8.61
C ARG A 180 -19.66 7.94 9.63
N LYS A 181 -20.37 8.89 10.24
CA LYS A 181 -19.82 9.78 11.28
C LYS A 181 -19.28 8.95 12.47
N GLY A 182 -18.08 9.27 12.92
CA GLY A 182 -17.44 8.63 14.08
C GLY A 182 -16.78 7.28 13.81
N LYS A 183 -16.84 6.77 12.57
CA LYS A 183 -16.07 5.59 12.15
C LYS A 183 -14.61 5.97 11.85
N TYR A 184 -13.70 5.00 12.00
CA TYR A 184 -12.33 5.11 11.49
C TYR A 184 -12.31 5.63 10.04
N PRO A 185 -11.58 6.71 9.73
CA PRO A 185 -11.72 7.43 8.44
C PRO A 185 -10.99 6.77 7.27
N GLY A 186 -10.15 5.76 7.50
CA GLY A 186 -9.36 5.08 6.46
C GLY A 186 -9.91 3.71 6.05
N CYS A 187 -9.22 3.06 5.13
CA CYS A 187 -9.33 1.63 4.91
C CYS A 187 -8.30 0.90 5.78
N ALA A 188 -8.68 -0.22 6.38
CA ALA A 188 -7.78 -1.01 7.23
C ALA A 188 -8.36 -2.41 7.49
N HIS A 189 -7.44 -3.37 7.58
CA HIS A 189 -7.64 -4.66 8.20
C HIS A 189 -7.34 -4.60 9.71
N PHE A 190 -8.25 -5.13 10.52
CA PHE A 190 -8.08 -5.30 11.97
C PHE A 190 -8.19 -6.77 12.38
N ALA A 191 -7.18 -7.28 13.09
CA ALA A 191 -7.26 -8.60 13.71
C ALA A 191 -8.01 -8.53 15.06
N ILE A 192 -9.18 -9.16 15.14
CA ILE A 192 -9.96 -9.28 16.39
C ILE A 192 -9.45 -10.49 17.19
N ARG A 193 -9.19 -11.60 16.50
CA ARG A 193 -8.61 -12.82 17.07
C ARG A 193 -7.63 -13.41 16.07
N GLY A 194 -6.39 -13.67 16.48
CA GLY A 194 -5.43 -14.36 15.62
C GLY A 194 -5.60 -15.88 15.67
N GLY A 195 -5.12 -16.55 14.63
CA GLY A 195 -5.11 -18.02 14.58
C GLY A 195 -4.02 -18.61 15.48
N ARG A 196 -4.27 -19.77 16.08
CA ARG A 196 -3.25 -20.53 16.82
C ARG A 196 -3.62 -21.99 17.02
N ARG A 197 -2.62 -22.83 17.26
CA ARG A 197 -2.85 -24.19 17.76
C ARG A 197 -3.31 -24.14 19.21
N LEU A 198 -4.37 -24.87 19.55
CA LEU A 198 -4.80 -25.09 20.93
C LEU A 198 -4.37 -26.46 21.44
N SER A 199 -4.40 -27.47 20.56
CA SER A 199 -3.90 -28.83 20.79
C SER A 199 -3.61 -29.49 19.45
N GLY A 200 -3.07 -30.72 19.43
CA GLY A 200 -2.73 -31.44 18.20
C GLY A 200 -3.87 -31.58 17.19
N THR A 201 -5.13 -31.54 17.63
CA THR A 201 -6.32 -31.68 16.77
C THR A 201 -7.20 -30.42 16.72
N ASN A 202 -6.94 -29.41 17.55
CA ASN A 202 -7.79 -28.21 17.65
C ASN A 202 -7.01 -26.95 17.30
N TYR A 203 -7.56 -26.17 16.35
CA TYR A 203 -7.00 -24.90 15.90
C TYR A 203 -8.01 -23.78 16.13
N GLN A 204 -7.56 -22.71 16.79
CA GLN A 204 -8.34 -21.48 16.97
C GLN A 204 -8.37 -20.72 15.65
N LEU A 205 -9.56 -20.54 15.06
CA LEU A 205 -9.71 -19.81 13.80
C LEU A 205 -9.55 -18.29 13.99
N PRO A 206 -8.89 -17.60 13.04
CA PRO A 206 -8.78 -16.15 13.04
C PRO A 206 -10.15 -15.48 12.83
N ILE A 207 -10.31 -14.30 13.43
CA ILE A 207 -11.45 -13.40 13.24
C ILE A 207 -10.89 -12.02 12.94
N ILE A 208 -11.29 -11.43 11.83
CA ILE A 208 -10.79 -10.12 11.36
C ILE A 208 -11.96 -9.21 10.96
N ALA A 209 -11.70 -7.91 10.90
CA ALA A 209 -12.59 -6.92 10.31
C ALA A 209 -11.87 -6.18 9.19
N LEU A 210 -12.48 -6.14 8.01
CA LEU A 210 -12.06 -5.32 6.88
C LEU A 210 -12.94 -4.07 6.87
N VAL A 211 -12.32 -2.92 7.13
CA VAL A 211 -12.99 -1.64 7.30
C VAL A 211 -12.63 -0.75 6.13
N CYS A 212 -13.64 -0.21 5.42
CA CYS A 212 -13.48 0.79 4.35
C CYS A 212 -14.49 1.92 4.52
N ASN A 213 -14.38 2.99 3.72
CA ASN A 213 -15.26 4.16 3.80
C ASN A 213 -15.92 4.52 2.46
N PHE A 214 -16.49 3.53 1.76
CA PHE A 214 -17.16 3.76 0.49
C PHE A 214 -18.45 4.55 0.70
N SER A 215 -18.62 5.58 -0.12
CA SER A 215 -19.80 6.46 -0.05
C SER A 215 -20.98 5.82 -0.78
N SER A 216 -22.13 5.80 -0.13
CA SER A 216 -23.41 5.42 -0.73
C SER A 216 -24.28 6.67 -0.90
N SER A 217 -24.95 6.78 -2.05
CA SER A 217 -25.98 7.79 -2.27
C SER A 217 -27.35 7.21 -1.92
N ARG A 218 -28.04 7.83 -0.95
CA ARG A 218 -29.50 7.71 -0.69
C ARG A 218 -30.10 6.30 -0.88
N GLY A 219 -29.52 5.27 -0.24
CA GLY A 219 -30.07 3.91 -0.24
C GLY A 219 -29.71 3.04 -1.46
N LEU A 220 -28.85 3.52 -2.35
CA LEU A 220 -28.29 2.75 -3.46
C LEU A 220 -26.96 2.07 -3.05
N THR A 221 -26.65 0.93 -3.66
CA THR A 221 -25.35 0.26 -3.53
C THR A 221 -24.23 1.23 -3.88
N ALA A 222 -23.18 1.30 -3.05
CA ALA A 222 -22.02 2.13 -3.36
C ALA A 222 -21.39 1.70 -4.68
N ARG A 223 -20.97 2.66 -5.50
CA ARG A 223 -20.19 2.44 -6.72
C ARG A 223 -18.76 2.88 -6.45
N LEU A 224 -17.82 1.99 -6.70
CA LEU A 224 -16.42 2.22 -6.41
C LEU A 224 -15.76 2.82 -7.66
N ASN A 225 -14.93 3.83 -7.47
CA ASN A 225 -13.97 4.16 -8.51
C ASN A 225 -12.84 3.11 -8.50
N HIS A 226 -11.99 3.07 -9.52
CA HIS A 226 -10.96 2.03 -9.60
C HIS A 226 -9.94 2.09 -8.44
N CYS A 227 -9.63 3.29 -7.91
CA CYS A 227 -8.75 3.42 -6.74
C CYS A 227 -9.39 2.81 -5.48
N ASP A 228 -10.71 2.90 -5.33
CA ASP A 228 -11.45 2.25 -4.25
C ASP A 228 -11.38 0.71 -4.39
N VAL A 229 -11.43 0.17 -5.61
CA VAL A 229 -11.28 -1.27 -5.89
C VAL A 229 -9.87 -1.75 -5.55
N GLU A 230 -8.83 -1.01 -5.99
CA GLU A 230 -7.44 -1.27 -5.63
C GLU A 230 -7.26 -1.27 -4.10
N THR A 231 -7.82 -0.26 -3.41
CA THR A 231 -7.77 -0.17 -1.94
C THR A 231 -8.48 -1.35 -1.28
N LEU A 232 -9.65 -1.78 -1.79
CA LEU A 232 -10.34 -2.96 -1.29
C LEU A 232 -9.48 -4.22 -1.42
N PHE A 233 -8.80 -4.39 -2.56
CA PHE A 233 -7.94 -5.54 -2.81
C PHE A 233 -6.65 -5.50 -1.98
N HIS A 234 -6.09 -4.31 -1.73
CA HIS A 234 -4.99 -4.10 -0.79
C HIS A 234 -5.35 -4.63 0.61
N GLU A 235 -6.47 -4.15 1.18
CA GLU A 235 -6.93 -4.60 2.51
C GLU A 235 -7.31 -6.08 2.51
N PHE A 236 -7.80 -6.58 1.37
CA PHE A 236 -8.11 -7.98 1.22
C PHE A 236 -6.85 -8.86 1.23
N GLY A 237 -5.72 -8.39 0.70
CA GLY A 237 -4.42 -9.07 0.84
C GLY A 237 -4.02 -9.25 2.31
N HIS A 238 -4.21 -8.22 3.15
CA HIS A 238 -4.03 -8.32 4.60
C HIS A 238 -5.01 -9.31 5.26
N ALA A 239 -6.28 -9.26 4.85
CA ALA A 239 -7.30 -10.20 5.33
C ALA A 239 -6.96 -11.65 4.97
N LEU A 240 -6.51 -11.93 3.74
CA LEU A 240 -6.08 -13.25 3.31
C LEU A 240 -4.87 -13.73 4.10
N HIS A 241 -3.89 -12.86 4.34
CA HIS A 241 -2.73 -13.20 5.16
C HIS A 241 -3.16 -13.67 6.56
N SER A 242 -4.11 -12.98 7.19
CA SER A 242 -4.66 -13.36 8.49
C SER A 242 -5.52 -14.62 8.45
N LEU A 243 -6.44 -14.74 7.49
CA LEU A 243 -7.37 -15.87 7.37
C LEU A 243 -6.67 -17.18 7.01
N LEU A 244 -5.62 -17.13 6.18
CA LEU A 244 -4.91 -18.31 5.70
C LEU A 244 -3.70 -18.70 6.57
N SER A 245 -3.30 -17.86 7.53
CA SER A 245 -2.22 -18.15 8.48
C SER A 245 -2.55 -19.36 9.38
N ARG A 246 -1.60 -20.28 9.54
CA ARG A 246 -1.70 -21.54 10.30
C ARG A 246 -0.50 -21.69 11.24
N THR A 247 -0.39 -20.78 12.21
CA THR A 247 0.75 -20.71 13.14
C THR A 247 0.47 -21.42 14.47
N GLU A 248 1.54 -21.88 15.13
CA GLU A 248 1.41 -22.50 16.45
C GLU A 248 1.03 -21.46 17.53
N TYR A 249 1.58 -20.24 17.44
CA TYR A 249 1.32 -19.16 18.38
C TYR A 249 0.65 -17.95 17.71
N GLN A 250 -0.36 -17.41 18.38
CA GLN A 250 -1.12 -16.26 17.90
C GLN A 250 -0.28 -15.00 17.65
N HIS A 251 0.84 -14.84 18.36
CA HIS A 251 1.74 -13.70 18.20
C HIS A 251 2.42 -13.65 16.83
N PHE A 252 2.45 -14.77 16.10
CA PHE A 252 2.97 -14.85 14.74
C PHE A 252 1.85 -14.95 13.70
N SER A 253 0.58 -14.89 14.08
CA SER A 253 -0.53 -15.09 13.16
C SER A 253 -0.77 -13.89 12.25
N GLY A 254 -1.02 -14.18 10.98
CA GLY A 254 -1.39 -13.19 9.97
C GLY A 254 -0.28 -12.19 9.71
N THR A 255 -0.64 -10.90 9.71
CA THR A 255 0.25 -9.78 9.39
C THR A 255 1.30 -9.45 10.46
N ARG A 256 1.45 -10.28 11.51
CA ARG A 256 2.47 -10.12 12.56
C ARG A 256 3.83 -10.65 12.11
N VAL A 257 4.34 -10.08 11.03
CA VAL A 257 5.63 -10.39 10.37
C VAL A 257 6.62 -9.25 10.57
N ALA A 258 7.85 -9.38 10.05
CA ALA A 258 8.77 -8.26 9.92
C ALA A 258 8.12 -7.12 9.11
N LEU A 259 8.36 -5.87 9.51
CA LEU A 259 7.66 -4.72 8.96
C LEU A 259 7.89 -4.59 7.45
N ASP A 260 9.11 -4.89 6.99
CA ASP A 260 9.57 -4.79 5.61
C ASP A 260 9.08 -5.91 4.68
N VAL A 261 8.25 -6.84 5.17
CA VAL A 261 7.49 -7.80 4.34
C VAL A 261 5.97 -7.73 4.60
N ALA A 262 5.52 -6.96 5.60
CA ALA A 262 4.13 -6.93 6.04
C ALA A 262 3.14 -6.49 4.95
N GLU A 263 3.56 -5.54 4.11
CA GLU A 263 2.76 -4.99 3.01
C GLU A 263 2.91 -5.79 1.70
N THR A 264 3.79 -6.80 1.64
CA THR A 264 3.97 -7.58 0.41
C THR A 264 2.68 -8.29 -0.04
N PRO A 265 1.89 -8.95 0.83
CA PRO A 265 0.61 -9.52 0.43
C PRO A 265 -0.39 -8.48 -0.08
N SER A 266 -0.53 -7.34 0.59
CA SER A 266 -1.48 -6.29 0.21
C SER A 266 -1.11 -5.68 -1.15
N ASN A 267 0.16 -5.31 -1.36
CA ASN A 267 0.65 -4.84 -2.66
C ASN A 267 0.55 -5.90 -3.75
N LEU A 268 0.72 -7.19 -3.44
CA LEU A 268 0.53 -8.26 -4.43
C LEU A 268 -0.92 -8.30 -4.93
N PHE A 269 -1.90 -8.18 -4.03
CA PHE A 269 -3.31 -8.22 -4.40
C PHE A 269 -3.79 -6.94 -5.11
N GLU A 270 -3.06 -5.82 -5.03
CA GLU A 270 -3.31 -4.67 -5.91
C GLU A 270 -3.16 -5.04 -7.39
N PHE A 271 -2.16 -5.85 -7.77
CA PHE A 271 -2.01 -6.28 -9.18
C PHE A 271 -3.23 -7.04 -9.71
N TYR A 272 -3.88 -7.83 -8.86
CA TYR A 272 -5.12 -8.52 -9.20
C TYR A 272 -6.28 -7.56 -9.48
N ALA A 273 -6.30 -6.39 -8.83
CA ALA A 273 -7.28 -5.34 -9.11
C ALA A 273 -7.06 -4.64 -10.46
N TRP A 274 -5.93 -4.87 -11.13
CA TRP A 274 -5.59 -4.23 -12.41
C TRP A 274 -5.53 -5.22 -13.60
N ASP A 275 -5.56 -6.52 -13.35
CA ASP A 275 -5.51 -7.54 -14.41
C ASP A 275 -6.89 -7.76 -15.04
N TYR A 276 -7.00 -7.57 -16.36
CA TYR A 276 -8.25 -7.74 -17.10
C TYR A 276 -8.88 -9.13 -16.92
N ARG A 277 -8.06 -10.20 -16.84
CA ARG A 277 -8.57 -11.58 -16.68
C ARG A 277 -9.26 -11.77 -15.33
N VAL A 278 -8.85 -11.01 -14.32
CA VAL A 278 -9.48 -10.97 -13.00
C VAL A 278 -10.70 -10.05 -13.04
N LEU A 279 -10.56 -8.81 -13.53
CA LEU A 279 -11.65 -7.84 -13.52
C LEU A 279 -12.89 -8.32 -14.31
N ARG A 280 -12.69 -8.96 -15.46
CA ARG A 280 -13.80 -9.46 -16.31
C ARG A 280 -14.69 -10.51 -15.63
N THR A 281 -14.28 -11.11 -14.50
CA THR A 281 -15.07 -12.14 -13.81
C THR A 281 -16.14 -11.55 -12.89
N PHE A 282 -15.97 -10.29 -12.46
CA PHE A 282 -16.86 -9.67 -11.49
C PHE A 282 -17.26 -8.24 -11.83
N ALA A 283 -16.48 -7.51 -12.63
CA ALA A 283 -16.79 -6.14 -13.04
C ALA A 283 -17.74 -6.17 -14.25
N LEU A 284 -19.04 -6.12 -13.98
CA LEU A 284 -20.11 -6.25 -14.95
C LEU A 284 -20.94 -4.95 -15.00
N ASP A 285 -21.28 -4.51 -16.21
CA ASP A 285 -22.18 -3.40 -16.40
C ASP A 285 -23.55 -3.73 -15.80
N GLU A 286 -24.08 -2.85 -14.94
CA GLU A 286 -25.33 -3.13 -14.23
C GLU A 286 -26.57 -3.18 -15.13
N THR A 287 -26.51 -2.59 -16.32
CA THR A 287 -27.66 -2.52 -17.23
C THR A 287 -27.70 -3.73 -18.14
N THR A 288 -26.55 -4.11 -18.70
CA THR A 288 -26.40 -5.15 -19.72
C THR A 288 -25.94 -6.48 -19.15
N GLY A 289 -25.23 -6.47 -18.02
CA GLY A 289 -24.54 -7.64 -17.46
C GLY A 289 -23.21 -7.96 -18.16
N ASP A 290 -22.81 -7.16 -19.15
CA ASP A 290 -21.59 -7.40 -19.93
C ASP A 290 -20.33 -7.11 -19.09
N PRO A 291 -19.26 -7.90 -19.23
CA PRO A 291 -18.01 -7.66 -18.51
C PRO A 291 -17.33 -6.38 -18.98
N ILE A 292 -16.55 -5.77 -18.08
CA ILE A 292 -15.75 -4.59 -18.37
C ILE A 292 -14.92 -4.78 -19.65
N PRO A 293 -14.97 -3.87 -20.63
CA PRO A 293 -14.23 -4.04 -21.87
C PRO A 293 -12.72 -4.03 -21.65
N GLU A 294 -11.99 -4.96 -22.29
CA GLU A 294 -10.52 -5.01 -22.21
C GLU A 294 -9.86 -3.67 -22.61
N LYS A 295 -10.43 -2.99 -23.61
CA LYS A 295 -9.96 -1.67 -24.06
C LYS A 295 -10.05 -0.62 -22.94
N LEU A 296 -11.09 -0.68 -22.10
CA LEU A 296 -11.24 0.22 -20.96
C LEU A 296 -10.20 -0.08 -19.88
N VAL A 297 -9.96 -1.37 -19.57
CA VAL A 297 -8.92 -1.78 -18.62
C VAL A 297 -7.52 -1.41 -19.11
N LYS A 298 -7.24 -1.52 -20.42
CA LYS A 298 -5.98 -1.05 -21.02
C LYS A 298 -5.81 0.47 -20.90
N ALA A 299 -6.86 1.24 -21.12
CA ALA A 299 -6.82 2.70 -20.95
C ALA A 299 -6.64 3.11 -19.48
N LEU A 300 -7.28 2.39 -18.55
CA LEU A 300 -7.10 2.57 -17.10
C LEU A 300 -5.65 2.30 -16.69
N ASN A 301 -5.08 1.17 -17.10
CA ASN A 301 -3.68 0.82 -16.82
C ASN A 301 -2.70 1.86 -17.40
N ALA A 302 -2.93 2.32 -18.64
CA ALA A 302 -2.09 3.36 -19.25
C ALA A 302 -2.15 4.69 -18.49
N SER A 303 -3.35 5.08 -18.01
CA SER A 303 -3.55 6.28 -17.18
C SER A 303 -2.91 6.16 -15.79
N ARG A 304 -2.96 4.96 -15.17
CA ARG A 304 -2.29 4.65 -13.89
C ARG A 304 -0.78 4.78 -14.02
N ASN A 305 -0.21 4.15 -15.06
CA ASN A 305 1.23 4.07 -15.30
C ASN A 305 1.77 5.32 -16.01
N MET A 306 1.12 6.47 -15.81
CA MET A 306 1.58 7.75 -16.31
C MET A 306 2.36 8.47 -15.21
N PHE A 307 3.64 8.71 -15.49
CA PHE A 307 4.63 9.27 -14.56
C PHE A 307 5.03 8.39 -13.35
N PRO A 308 5.24 7.06 -13.55
CA PRO A 308 5.51 6.16 -12.44
C PRO A 308 6.88 6.40 -11.78
N ALA A 309 7.85 7.00 -12.48
CA ALA A 309 9.15 7.32 -11.90
C ALA A 309 9.06 8.52 -10.94
N THR A 310 8.25 9.53 -11.27
CA THR A 310 7.98 10.68 -10.39
C THR A 310 7.33 10.23 -9.08
N ASP A 311 6.34 9.35 -9.16
CA ASP A 311 5.68 8.78 -7.98
C ASP A 311 6.64 7.90 -7.16
N LEU A 312 7.46 7.07 -7.80
CA LEU A 312 8.47 6.25 -7.11
C LEU A 312 9.51 7.13 -6.41
N GLN A 313 10.03 8.16 -7.08
CA GLN A 313 10.98 9.11 -6.51
C GLN A 313 10.40 9.84 -5.28
N ARG A 314 9.10 10.18 -5.31
CA ARG A 314 8.38 10.76 -4.17
C ARG A 314 8.34 9.80 -2.97
N GLN A 315 8.06 8.52 -3.20
CA GLN A 315 8.05 7.49 -2.14
C GLN A 315 9.45 7.26 -1.53
N VAL A 316 10.49 7.31 -2.36
CA VAL A 316 11.88 7.26 -1.90
C VAL A 316 12.19 8.46 -1.01
N PHE A 317 11.83 9.67 -1.45
CA PHE A 317 11.99 10.88 -0.64
C PHE A 317 11.26 10.78 0.72
N TYR A 318 10.02 10.30 0.76
CA TYR A 318 9.29 10.11 2.02
C TYR A 318 9.99 9.13 2.97
N SER A 319 10.55 8.04 2.42
CA SER A 319 11.28 7.04 3.20
C SER A 319 12.59 7.60 3.76
N ILE A 320 13.34 8.37 2.95
CA ILE A 320 14.59 9.03 3.39
C ILE A 320 14.29 10.08 4.47
N MET A 321 13.22 10.86 4.28
CA MET A 321 12.76 11.84 5.26
C MET A 321 12.44 11.17 6.61
N ASP A 322 11.62 10.13 6.62
CA ASP A 322 11.25 9.39 7.83
C ASP A 322 12.49 8.89 8.59
N LEU A 323 13.44 8.25 7.89
CA LEU A 323 14.69 7.79 8.50
C LEU A 323 15.58 8.92 9.01
N THR A 324 15.60 10.06 8.31
CA THR A 324 16.39 11.21 8.72
C THR A 324 15.82 11.83 9.99
N LEU A 325 14.49 12.00 10.06
CA LEU A 325 13.82 12.60 11.22
C LEU A 325 13.97 11.76 12.49
N PHE A 326 13.98 10.43 12.37
CA PHE A 326 14.16 9.51 13.50
C PHE A 326 15.58 8.92 13.62
N GLY A 327 16.52 9.48 12.86
CA GLY A 327 17.94 9.10 12.85
C GLY A 327 18.72 9.61 14.05
N GLU A 328 20.04 9.51 13.98
CA GLU A 328 20.94 10.05 15.00
C GLU A 328 21.09 11.56 14.82
N HIS A 329 20.84 12.33 15.88
CA HIS A 329 20.92 13.80 15.87
C HIS A 329 21.98 14.30 16.84
N THR A 330 22.83 15.22 16.37
CA THR A 330 23.90 15.84 17.17
C THR A 330 23.46 17.12 17.90
N SER A 331 22.32 17.70 17.51
CA SER A 331 21.72 18.90 18.10
C SER A 331 20.21 18.77 18.23
N LYS A 332 19.63 19.33 19.30
CA LYS A 332 18.18 19.38 19.54
C LYS A 332 17.71 20.82 19.82
N PRO A 333 16.48 21.20 19.42
CA PRO A 333 15.53 20.41 18.61
C PRO A 333 16.01 20.24 17.17
N VAL A 334 15.49 19.22 16.48
CA VAL A 334 15.77 18.98 15.06
C VAL A 334 14.99 19.99 14.24
N ASP A 335 15.65 20.77 13.37
CA ASP A 335 14.95 21.62 12.41
C ASP A 335 14.35 20.76 11.28
N THR A 336 13.17 20.19 11.56
CA THR A 336 12.49 19.28 10.63
C THR A 336 12.10 19.96 9.32
N ILE A 337 11.80 21.26 9.34
CA ILE A 337 11.40 22.02 8.14
C ILE A 337 12.59 22.13 7.18
N SER A 338 13.74 22.57 7.67
CA SER A 338 14.94 22.72 6.85
C SER A 338 15.42 21.36 6.33
N ALA A 339 15.43 20.33 7.19
CA ALA A 339 15.81 18.97 6.79
C ALA A 339 14.93 18.42 5.66
N VAL A 340 13.61 18.56 5.77
CA VAL A 340 12.65 18.13 4.73
C VAL A 340 12.84 18.91 3.44
N ALA A 341 13.09 20.22 3.53
CA ALA A 341 13.33 21.07 2.37
C ALA A 341 14.62 20.69 1.62
N ASP A 342 15.70 20.42 2.34
CA ASP A 342 16.98 19.96 1.79
C ASP A 342 16.85 18.58 1.12
N LEU A 343 16.21 17.64 1.80
CA LEU A 343 15.97 16.30 1.24
C LEU A 343 15.10 16.36 -0.02
N LYS A 344 14.07 17.21 -0.05
CA LYS A 344 13.21 17.37 -1.22
C LYS A 344 13.99 17.91 -2.43
N ARG A 345 14.84 18.93 -2.21
CA ARG A 345 15.72 19.49 -3.25
C ARG A 345 16.75 18.47 -3.73
N LYS A 346 17.32 17.69 -2.82
CA LYS A 346 18.32 16.68 -3.15
C LYS A 346 17.73 15.54 -3.98
N HIS A 347 16.59 14.99 -3.56
CA HIS A 347 16.05 13.75 -4.12
C HIS A 347 14.97 13.96 -5.18
N THR A 348 14.42 15.15 -5.36
CA THR A 348 13.37 15.39 -6.37
C THR A 348 13.68 16.62 -7.23
N SER A 349 13.01 16.75 -8.36
CA SER A 349 13.03 17.97 -9.18
C SER A 349 11.98 19.01 -8.76
N TRP A 350 11.24 18.73 -7.68
CA TRP A 350 10.23 19.63 -7.15
C TRP A 350 10.79 20.52 -6.06
N ASN A 351 10.56 21.83 -6.18
CA ASN A 351 10.93 22.78 -5.13
C ASN A 351 10.15 22.52 -3.83
N TYR A 352 10.78 22.85 -2.71
CA TYR A 352 10.08 23.05 -1.45
C TYR A 352 9.40 24.42 -1.46
N VAL A 353 8.20 24.52 -0.89
CA VAL A 353 7.47 25.80 -0.79
C VAL A 353 7.66 26.38 0.60
N GLU A 354 8.35 27.51 0.68
CA GLU A 354 8.61 28.19 1.94
C GLU A 354 7.32 28.52 2.71
N GLY A 355 7.36 28.33 4.03
CA GLY A 355 6.21 28.51 4.93
C GLY A 355 5.22 27.33 4.97
N THR A 356 5.52 26.22 4.26
CA THR A 356 4.80 24.94 4.42
C THR A 356 5.50 24.03 5.44
N HIS A 357 4.83 22.96 5.86
CA HIS A 357 5.30 21.92 6.78
C HIS A 357 4.43 20.67 6.61
N TRP A 358 4.29 20.23 5.36
CA TRP A 358 3.42 19.12 4.97
C TRP A 358 3.71 17.81 5.71
N HIS A 359 4.96 17.59 6.12
CA HIS A 359 5.42 16.41 6.85
C HIS A 359 4.72 16.25 8.20
N THR A 360 4.27 17.35 8.81
CA THR A 360 3.50 17.32 10.07
C THR A 360 2.09 16.73 9.93
N ARG A 361 1.61 16.58 8.69
CA ARG A 361 0.36 15.90 8.34
C ARG A 361 0.58 14.45 7.92
N PHE A 362 1.83 14.01 7.86
CA PHE A 362 2.19 12.67 7.45
C PHE A 362 2.03 11.72 8.63
N SER A 363 0.80 11.20 8.81
CA SER A 363 0.43 10.35 9.94
C SER A 363 1.27 9.08 10.07
N HIS A 364 1.92 8.64 8.98
CA HIS A 364 2.89 7.55 9.00
C HIS A 364 4.07 7.81 9.93
N LEU A 365 4.47 9.07 10.16
CA LEU A 365 5.50 9.38 11.16
C LEU A 365 5.07 8.95 12.58
N ILE A 366 3.76 8.88 12.86
CA ILE A 366 3.24 8.49 14.19
C ILE A 366 3.24 6.96 14.34
N ASN A 367 2.63 6.22 13.42
CA ASN A 367 2.46 4.77 13.58
C ASN A 367 3.62 3.94 13.00
N TYR A 368 4.34 4.49 12.02
CA TYR A 368 5.38 3.83 11.22
C TYR A 368 6.72 4.57 11.28
N GLY A 369 6.96 5.43 12.27
CA GLY A 369 8.21 6.22 12.33
C GLY A 369 9.46 5.34 12.20
N ALA A 370 10.39 5.76 11.35
CA ALA A 370 11.57 5.02 10.89
C ALA A 370 11.29 3.69 10.15
N GLY A 371 10.06 3.47 9.72
CA GLY A 371 9.57 2.26 9.09
C GLY A 371 8.97 2.49 7.70
N TYR A 372 8.85 3.73 7.21
CA TYR A 372 8.11 4.00 5.95
C TYR A 372 8.76 3.37 4.71
N TYR A 373 10.07 3.09 4.76
CA TYR A 373 10.79 2.35 3.71
C TYR A 373 10.19 0.97 3.42
N SER A 374 9.46 0.37 4.37
CA SER A 374 8.86 -0.95 4.23
C SER A 374 7.87 -1.02 3.07
N TYR A 375 7.19 0.08 2.73
CA TYR A 375 6.32 0.15 1.55
C TYR A 375 7.09 -0.07 0.24
N LEU A 376 8.32 0.46 0.14
CA LEU A 376 9.18 0.24 -1.03
C LEU A 376 9.72 -1.19 -1.08
N TYR A 377 10.11 -1.75 0.07
CA TYR A 377 10.50 -3.16 0.14
C TYR A 377 9.36 -4.07 -0.32
N ALA A 378 8.18 -3.86 0.26
CA ALA A 378 6.99 -4.62 -0.06
C ALA A 378 6.60 -4.49 -1.52
N ARG A 379 6.65 -3.27 -2.09
CA ARG A 379 6.39 -3.05 -3.51
C ARG A 379 7.38 -3.79 -4.41
N CYS A 380 8.68 -3.74 -4.12
CA CYS A 380 9.67 -4.51 -4.89
C CYS A 380 9.36 -6.01 -4.86
N PHE A 381 9.13 -6.57 -3.66
CA PHE A 381 8.78 -7.98 -3.51
C PHE A 381 7.50 -8.34 -4.24
N ALA A 382 6.44 -7.54 -4.09
CA ALA A 382 5.16 -7.75 -4.74
C ALA A 382 5.27 -7.68 -6.27
N THR A 383 6.02 -6.71 -6.82
CA THR A 383 6.25 -6.60 -8.26
C THR A 383 7.01 -7.81 -8.80
N THR A 384 8.06 -8.28 -8.13
CA THR A 384 8.80 -9.49 -8.54
C THR A 384 7.92 -10.74 -8.44
N ILE A 385 7.22 -10.94 -7.33
CA ILE A 385 6.28 -12.06 -7.15
C ILE A 385 5.22 -12.06 -8.25
N TRP A 386 4.63 -10.89 -8.53
CA TRP A 386 3.63 -10.76 -9.57
C TRP A 386 4.18 -11.17 -10.93
N GLN A 387 5.29 -10.58 -11.36
CA GLN A 387 5.87 -10.83 -12.69
C GLN A 387 6.32 -12.28 -12.88
N GLU A 388 6.98 -12.87 -11.87
CA GLU A 388 7.62 -14.18 -12.01
C GLU A 388 6.69 -15.35 -11.64
N VAL A 389 5.69 -15.13 -10.77
CA VAL A 389 4.86 -16.22 -10.21
C VAL A 389 3.39 -16.12 -10.60
N CYS A 390 2.82 -14.91 -10.65
CA CYS A 390 1.38 -14.72 -10.78
C CYS A 390 0.92 -14.33 -12.19
N GLN A 391 1.69 -13.52 -12.91
CA GLN A 391 1.24 -12.83 -14.13
C GLN A 391 0.91 -13.80 -15.27
N GLY A 392 1.58 -14.95 -15.36
CA GLY A 392 1.32 -15.95 -16.40
C GLY A 392 -0.14 -16.41 -16.42
N ASP A 393 -0.66 -16.77 -15.24
CA ASP A 393 -2.08 -17.10 -15.02
C ASP A 393 -2.50 -16.65 -13.62
N PRO A 394 -3.06 -15.42 -13.48
CA PRO A 394 -3.41 -14.84 -12.19
C PRO A 394 -4.40 -15.70 -11.42
N LEU A 395 -5.29 -16.42 -12.10
CA LEU A 395 -6.35 -17.20 -11.49
C LEU A 395 -5.96 -18.68 -11.29
N SER A 396 -4.69 -19.02 -11.47
CA SER A 396 -4.18 -20.39 -11.32
C SER A 396 -4.30 -20.92 -9.89
N ARG A 397 -4.94 -22.09 -9.74
CA ARG A 397 -5.00 -22.85 -8.49
C ARG A 397 -3.62 -23.22 -7.95
N SER A 398 -2.67 -23.56 -8.82
CA SER A 398 -1.33 -23.97 -8.39
C SER A 398 -0.55 -22.78 -7.84
N THR A 399 -0.68 -21.61 -8.48
CA THR A 399 -0.12 -20.34 -7.97
C THR A 399 -0.76 -19.96 -6.65
N GLY A 400 -2.09 -20.03 -6.54
CA GLY A 400 -2.79 -19.77 -5.29
C GLY A 400 -2.38 -20.73 -4.15
N SER A 401 -2.19 -22.01 -4.46
CA SER A 401 -1.66 -22.99 -3.49
C SER A 401 -0.25 -22.61 -3.05
N ALA A 402 0.62 -22.17 -3.97
CA ALA A 402 1.96 -21.68 -3.62
C ALA A 402 1.93 -20.41 -2.75
N ILE A 403 1.07 -19.42 -3.07
CA ILE A 403 0.85 -18.22 -2.25
C ILE A 403 0.40 -18.62 -0.85
N ARG A 404 -0.58 -19.52 -0.74
CA ARG A 404 -1.06 -19.99 0.56
C ARG A 404 0.04 -20.74 1.31
N ASP A 405 0.66 -21.72 0.67
CA ASP A 405 1.49 -22.70 1.36
C ASP A 405 2.92 -22.27 1.63
N LYS A 406 3.48 -21.43 0.77
CA LYS A 406 4.88 -20.99 0.91
C LYS A 406 4.99 -19.61 1.51
N PHE A 407 3.92 -18.82 1.45
CA PHE A 407 3.91 -17.42 1.87
C PHE A 407 2.94 -17.20 3.04
N LEU A 408 1.62 -17.15 2.80
CA LEU A 408 0.64 -16.66 3.78
C LEU A 408 0.47 -17.57 5.01
N ARG A 409 0.60 -18.90 4.88
CA ARG A 409 0.34 -19.83 6.00
C ARG A 409 1.25 -19.59 7.19
N HIS A 410 2.45 -19.06 6.96
CA HIS A 410 3.48 -18.98 7.98
C HIS A 410 3.29 -17.80 8.93
N GLY A 411 2.57 -16.75 8.53
CA GLY A 411 2.60 -15.47 9.24
C GLY A 411 4.04 -15.09 9.61
N GLY A 412 4.26 -14.60 10.83
CA GLY A 412 5.60 -14.28 11.36
C GLY A 412 6.40 -15.46 11.91
N ALA A 413 5.94 -16.71 11.73
CA ALA A 413 6.60 -17.88 12.33
C ALA A 413 7.77 -18.42 11.50
N LYS A 414 8.03 -17.84 10.32
CA LYS A 414 9.14 -18.22 9.43
C LYS A 414 9.96 -16.98 9.09
N ASP A 415 11.27 -17.15 9.02
CA ASP A 415 12.18 -16.10 8.61
C ASP A 415 11.78 -15.57 7.21
N PRO A 416 11.54 -14.25 7.05
CA PRO A 416 11.08 -13.68 5.79
C PRO A 416 11.99 -13.96 4.60
N SER A 417 13.30 -14.03 4.80
CA SER A 417 14.25 -14.27 3.70
C SER A 417 14.16 -15.68 3.16
N VAL A 418 14.02 -16.67 4.06
CA VAL A 418 13.81 -18.07 3.69
C VAL A 418 12.44 -18.22 3.02
N LEU A 419 11.42 -17.59 3.59
CA LEU A 419 10.05 -17.61 3.08
C LEU A 419 9.95 -17.02 1.66
N LEU A 420 10.58 -15.87 1.40
CA LEU A 420 10.57 -15.24 0.08
C LEU A 420 11.35 -16.08 -0.96
N LYS A 421 12.50 -16.64 -0.59
CA LYS A 421 13.28 -17.52 -1.47
C LYS A 421 12.53 -18.80 -1.85
N ASP A 422 11.92 -19.46 -0.87
CA ASP A 422 11.17 -20.70 -1.12
C ASP A 422 9.96 -20.48 -2.05
N PHE A 423 9.38 -19.28 -1.99
CA PHE A 423 8.20 -18.89 -2.75
C PHE A 423 8.52 -18.33 -4.15
N ALA A 424 9.41 -17.34 -4.23
CA ALA A 424 9.67 -16.54 -5.43
C ALA A 424 11.08 -16.74 -6.02
N GLY A 425 11.91 -17.59 -5.43
CA GLY A 425 13.27 -17.88 -5.88
C GLY A 425 14.34 -16.92 -5.32
N ASP A 426 15.61 -17.23 -5.59
CA ASP A 426 16.74 -16.51 -4.99
C ASP A 426 16.91 -15.07 -5.47
N SER A 427 16.40 -14.72 -6.65
CA SER A 427 16.56 -13.39 -7.24
C SER A 427 15.70 -12.31 -6.56
N VAL A 428 14.75 -12.68 -5.68
CA VAL A 428 13.84 -11.74 -5.03
C VAL A 428 14.52 -10.89 -3.94
N ILE A 429 15.65 -11.38 -3.40
CA ILE A 429 16.40 -10.69 -2.33
C ILE A 429 17.90 -10.58 -2.65
N LYS A 430 18.57 -9.62 -2.02
CA LYS A 430 20.02 -9.43 -2.04
C LYS A 430 20.54 -9.21 -0.61
N ASN A 431 21.75 -9.72 -0.32
CA ASN A 431 22.46 -9.38 0.91
C ASN A 431 23.23 -8.07 0.71
N SER A 432 23.09 -7.11 1.62
CA SER A 432 23.81 -5.83 1.58
C SER A 432 24.06 -5.33 3.00
N GLY A 433 25.30 -4.92 3.31
CA GLY A 433 25.66 -4.29 4.59
C GLY A 433 25.28 -5.08 5.86
N GLY A 434 25.18 -6.41 5.77
CA GLY A 434 24.74 -7.27 6.89
C GLY A 434 23.22 -7.41 7.05
N GLY A 435 22.43 -6.78 6.18
CA GLY A 435 20.99 -6.94 6.07
C GLY A 435 20.57 -7.49 4.71
N ILE A 436 19.25 -7.58 4.51
CA ILE A 436 18.62 -8.09 3.30
C ILE A 436 17.77 -7.00 2.67
N ILE A 437 17.97 -6.77 1.38
CA ILE A 437 17.24 -5.79 0.56
C ILE A 437 16.52 -6.50 -0.59
N PRO A 438 15.44 -5.93 -1.15
CA PRO A 438 14.82 -6.49 -2.34
C PRO A 438 15.69 -6.30 -3.59
N ASP A 439 15.53 -7.18 -4.58
CA ASP A 439 15.93 -6.85 -5.95
C ASP A 439 14.97 -5.81 -6.54
N ILE A 440 15.53 -4.83 -7.25
CA ILE A 440 14.75 -3.71 -7.83
C ILE A 440 14.47 -3.91 -9.32
N SER A 441 14.98 -4.97 -9.96
CA SER A 441 14.95 -5.10 -11.43
C SER A 441 13.52 -5.15 -11.97
N SER A 442 12.63 -5.88 -11.30
CA SER A 442 11.22 -5.96 -11.68
C SER A 442 10.49 -4.62 -11.55
N LEU A 443 10.82 -3.85 -10.49
CA LEU A 443 10.27 -2.51 -10.26
C LEU A 443 10.82 -1.50 -11.26
N CYS A 444 12.11 -1.55 -11.58
CA CYS A 444 12.74 -0.71 -12.60
C CYS A 444 12.07 -0.89 -13.97
N LYS A 445 11.81 -2.14 -14.38
CA LYS A 445 11.07 -2.43 -15.62
C LYS A 445 9.66 -1.81 -15.62
N GLU A 446 8.96 -1.83 -14.49
CA GLU A 446 7.62 -1.25 -14.34
C GLU A 446 7.62 0.27 -14.56
N VAL A 447 8.69 0.95 -14.14
CA VAL A 447 8.86 2.41 -14.33
C VAL A 447 9.60 2.78 -15.64
N GLY A 448 9.90 1.80 -16.48
CA GLY A 448 10.51 2.00 -17.80
C GLY A 448 12.02 2.27 -17.78
N LEU A 449 12.75 1.64 -16.85
CA LEU A 449 14.21 1.65 -16.72
C LEU A 449 14.88 0.35 -17.18
#